data_AF-A0A354VBC4-F1
#
_entry.id   AF-A0A354VBC4-F1
#
_cell.length_a   1.000
_cell.length_b   1.000
_cell.length_c   1.000
_cell.angle_alpha   90.00
_cell.angle_beta   90.00
_cell.angle_gamma   90.00
#
_symmetry.space_group_name_H-M   'P 1'
#
loop_
_entity.id
_entity.type
_entity.pdbx_description
1 polymer ?
#
loop_
_entity_poly.entity_id
_entity_poly.type
_entity_poly.pdbx_seq_one_letter_code
_entity_poly.pdbx_strand_id
1 'polypeptide(L)'
;TSVQAIYVPADDLTDPAPATSFAHLDATTVLNRQIAELGIYPAVDPLDSTSRSLDPRIVGEEHYLVARETQRILQTYKSLQDIIAILGMDELSEEDKLVVARARKIQR
;
A
#
# COMPACT_ATOMS: atom_id res chain seq x y z
N THR A 1 -15.08 8.69 16.59
CA THR A 1 -13.85 8.41 15.82
C THR A 1 -12.69 9.06 16.52
N SER A 2 -11.65 8.29 16.86
CA SER A 2 -10.39 8.80 17.41
C SER A 2 -9.26 8.49 16.43
N VAL A 3 -8.36 9.42 16.21
CA VAL A 3 -7.13 9.20 15.44
C VAL A 3 -5.96 9.20 16.42
N GLN A 4 -5.17 8.13 16.41
CA GLN A 4 -4.04 7.95 17.31
C GLN A 4 -2.75 7.90 16.48
N ALA A 5 -1.77 8.71 16.85
CA ALA A 5 -0.44 8.65 16.27
C ALA A 5 0.38 7.63 17.06
N ILE A 6 0.80 6.55 16.39
CA ILE A 6 1.68 5.53 16.96
C ILE A 6 3.04 5.71 16.30
N TYR A 7 4.03 6.09 17.10
CA TYR A 7 5.42 6.11 16.66
C TYR A 7 5.98 4.69 16.68
N VAL A 8 6.57 4.26 15.57
CA VAL A 8 7.19 2.93 15.43
C VAL A 8 8.70 3.10 15.60
N PRO A 9 9.31 2.58 16.69
CA PRO A 9 10.75 2.67 16.88
C PRO A 9 11.50 1.94 15.77
N ALA A 10 12.53 2.58 15.23
CA ALA A 10 13.42 1.99 14.21
C ALA A 10 12.70 1.42 12.97
N ASP A 11 11.49 1.90 12.66
CA ASP A 11 10.64 1.41 11.58
C ASP A 11 10.27 -0.11 11.69
N ASP A 12 10.36 -0.70 12.88
CA ASP A 12 10.02 -2.11 13.12
C ASP A 12 8.58 -2.30 13.63
N LEU A 13 7.69 -2.72 12.72
CA LEU A 13 6.29 -3.01 13.02
C LEU A 13 6.08 -4.28 13.87
N THR A 14 7.12 -5.10 14.03
CA THR A 14 7.06 -6.34 14.83
C THR A 14 7.38 -6.11 16.30
N ASP A 15 7.76 -4.89 16.68
CA ASP A 15 7.95 -4.52 18.08
C ASP A 15 6.67 -4.76 18.90
N PRO A 16 6.76 -5.30 20.12
CA PRO A 16 5.59 -5.66 20.93
C PRO A 16 4.71 -4.45 21.31
N ALA A 17 5.25 -3.23 21.38
CA ALA A 17 4.46 -2.04 21.72
C ALA A 17 3.46 -1.62 20.61
N PRO A 18 3.86 -1.47 19.33
CA PRO A 18 2.91 -1.24 18.25
C PRO A 18 2.02 -2.47 18.00
N ALA A 19 2.55 -3.70 18.09
CA ALA A 19 1.79 -4.92 17.84
C ALA A 19 0.56 -5.08 18.76
N THR A 20 0.72 -4.76 20.05
CA THR A 20 -0.41 -4.80 21.01
C THR A 20 -1.42 -3.68 20.75
N SER A 21 -0.96 -2.49 20.35
CA SER A 21 -1.82 -1.37 20.02
C SER A 21 -2.68 -1.65 18.78
N PHE A 22 -2.11 -2.28 17.75
CA PHE A 22 -2.81 -2.58 16.50
C PHE A 22 -4.02 -3.51 16.68
N ALA A 23 -3.98 -4.43 17.64
CA ALA A 23 -5.09 -5.35 17.90
C ALA A 23 -6.40 -4.63 18.25
N HIS A 24 -6.30 -3.43 18.84
CA HIS A 24 -7.43 -2.63 19.27
C HIS A 24 -7.92 -1.63 18.22
N LEU A 25 -7.22 -1.49 17.09
CA LEU A 25 -7.56 -0.53 16.04
C LEU A 25 -8.49 -1.16 14.99
N ASP A 26 -9.47 -0.38 14.55
CA ASP A 26 -10.37 -0.76 13.47
C ASP A 26 -9.81 -0.46 12.08
N ALA A 27 -8.86 0.46 11.99
CA ALA A 27 -8.10 0.77 10.79
C ALA A 27 -6.70 1.25 11.16
N THR A 28 -5.73 0.89 10.32
CA THR A 28 -4.34 1.33 10.41
C THR A 28 -3.98 2.09 9.14
N THR A 29 -3.42 3.29 9.30
CA THR A 29 -2.86 4.07 8.19
C THR A 29 -1.36 4.17 8.42
N VAL A 30 -0.60 3.44 7.62
CA VAL A 30 0.86 3.37 7.74
C VAL A 30 1.45 4.50 6.90
N LEU A 31 2.33 5.29 7.50
CA LEU A 31 3.10 6.32 6.80
C LEU A 31 4.52 5.80 6.56
N ASN A 32 4.95 5.77 5.30
CA ASN A 32 6.22 5.15 4.89
C ASN A 32 7.22 6.21 4.40
N ARG A 33 8.45 6.15 4.93
CA ARG A 33 9.55 7.05 4.55
C ARG A 33 9.90 6.95 3.06
N GLN A 34 9.92 5.74 2.49
CA GLN A 34 10.24 5.51 1.08
C GLN A 34 9.25 6.22 0.15
N ILE A 35 7.96 6.28 0.53
CA ILE A 35 6.93 6.98 -0.24
C ILE A 35 7.11 8.50 -0.14
N ALA A 36 7.48 9.01 1.04
CA ALA A 36 7.79 10.43 1.23
C ALA A 36 9.02 10.87 0.42
N GLU A 37 10.05 10.02 0.31
CA GLU A 37 11.25 10.27 -0.50
C GLU A 37 10.94 10.39 -2.00
N LEU A 38 9.86 9.76 -2.47
CA LEU A 38 9.35 9.92 -3.84
C LEU A 38 8.57 11.23 -4.05
N GLY A 39 8.39 12.04 -3.00
CA GLY A 39 7.66 13.31 -3.03
C GLY A 39 6.14 13.17 -2.97
N ILE A 40 5.62 12.00 -2.57
CA ILE A 40 4.19 11.72 -2.49
C ILE A 40 3.68 12.09 -1.09
N TYR A 41 2.70 13.00 -1.03
CA TYR A 41 2.07 13.45 0.22
C TYR A 41 0.54 13.42 0.11
N PRO A 42 -0.17 12.81 1.08
CA PRO A 42 0.36 12.15 2.29
C PRO A 42 1.08 10.83 1.97
N ALA A 43 2.16 10.53 2.69
CA ALA A 43 3.03 9.36 2.44
C ALA A 43 2.44 8.03 2.95
N VAL A 44 1.17 7.78 2.62
CA VAL A 44 0.42 6.60 3.04
C VAL A 44 0.85 5.40 2.22
N ASP A 45 1.15 4.28 2.88
CA ASP A 45 1.38 2.99 2.23
C ASP A 45 0.06 2.27 1.98
N PRO A 46 -0.40 2.12 0.72
CA PRO A 46 -1.70 1.52 0.40
C PRO A 46 -1.72 -0.01 0.55
N LEU A 47 -0.57 -0.66 0.65
CA LEU A 47 -0.45 -2.12 0.80
C LEU A 47 -0.36 -2.51 2.29
N ASP A 48 0.32 -1.70 3.09
CA ASP A 48 0.48 -1.95 4.53
C ASP A 48 -0.64 -1.31 5.39
N SER A 49 -1.39 -0.35 4.84
CA SER A 49 -2.58 0.21 5.50
C SER A 49 -3.77 -0.73 5.39
N THR A 50 -4.53 -0.88 6.48
CA THR A 50 -5.68 -1.81 6.53
C THR A 50 -6.90 -1.16 7.19
N SER A 51 -8.09 -1.69 6.90
CA SER A 51 -9.31 -1.31 7.59
C SER A 51 -10.26 -2.49 7.68
N ARG A 52 -10.83 -2.72 8.86
CA ARG A 52 -11.93 -3.68 9.06
C ARG A 52 -13.20 -3.28 8.32
N SER A 53 -13.34 -1.99 7.99
CA SER A 53 -14.48 -1.48 7.23
C SER A 53 -14.37 -1.78 5.74
N LEU A 54 -13.21 -2.20 5.23
CA LEU A 54 -13.04 -2.62 3.84
C LEU A 54 -13.60 -4.05 3.64
N ASP A 55 -14.91 -4.18 3.85
CA ASP A 55 -15.72 -5.38 3.64
C ASP A 55 -16.88 -5.01 2.69
N PRO A 56 -17.18 -5.82 1.66
CA PRO A 56 -18.23 -5.50 0.68
C PRO A 56 -19.61 -5.32 1.32
N ARG A 57 -19.86 -5.90 2.50
CA ARG A 57 -21.11 -5.72 3.26
C ARG A 57 -21.21 -4.36 3.94
N ILE A 58 -20.09 -3.66 4.11
CA ILE A 58 -20.01 -2.34 4.77
C ILE A 58 -19.90 -1.23 3.72
N VAL A 59 -18.96 -1.35 2.77
CA VAL A 59 -18.67 -0.30 1.77
C VAL A 59 -19.37 -0.52 0.43
N GLY A 60 -20.03 -1.66 0.23
CA GLY A 60 -20.60 -2.07 -1.04
C GLY A 60 -19.59 -2.81 -1.94
N GLU A 61 -20.10 -3.60 -2.87
CA GLU A 61 -19.28 -4.45 -3.76
C GLU A 61 -18.37 -3.61 -4.67
N GLU A 62 -18.90 -2.55 -5.28
CA GLU A 62 -18.14 -1.73 -6.24
C GLU A 62 -16.90 -1.11 -5.58
N HIS A 63 -17.08 -0.46 -4.42
CA HIS A 63 -15.97 0.14 -3.68
C HIS A 63 -14.95 -0.93 -3.26
N TYR A 64 -15.42 -2.05 -2.70
CA TYR A 64 -14.54 -3.14 -2.30
C TYR A 64 -13.71 -3.67 -3.47
N LEU A 65 -14.34 -3.92 -4.62
CA LEU A 65 -13.66 -4.44 -5.81
C LEU A 65 -12.65 -3.45 -6.38
N VAL A 66 -13.01 -2.16 -6.47
CA VAL A 66 -12.08 -1.12 -6.91
C VAL A 66 -10.87 -1.03 -5.99
N ALA A 67 -11.08 -1.03 -4.66
CA ALA A 67 -9.99 -0.99 -3.70
C ALA A 67 -9.08 -2.23 -3.80
N ARG A 68 -9.64 -3.43 -3.93
CA ARG A 68 -8.88 -4.68 -4.09
C ARG A 68 -8.11 -4.72 -5.41
N GLU A 69 -8.69 -4.22 -6.49
CA GLU A 69 -8.02 -4.17 -7.78
C GLU A 69 -6.87 -3.16 -7.78
N THR A 70 -7.06 -1.99 -7.15
CA THR A 70 -5.97 -1.03 -6.92
C THR A 70 -4.82 -1.64 -6.14
N GLN A 71 -5.12 -2.36 -5.04
CA GLN A 71 -4.11 -3.07 -4.26
C GLN A 71 -3.38 -4.13 -5.09
N ARG A 72 -4.12 -4.89 -5.91
CA ARG A 72 -3.54 -5.92 -6.79
C ARG A 72 -2.56 -5.32 -7.79
N ILE A 73 -2.94 -4.23 -8.47
CA ILE A 73 -2.08 -3.53 -9.44
C ILE A 73 -0.79 -3.03 -8.76
N LEU A 74 -0.91 -2.41 -7.58
CA LEU A 74 0.24 -1.91 -6.83
C LEU A 74 1.15 -3.04 -6.31
N GLN A 75 0.58 -4.17 -5.89
CA GLN A 75 1.35 -5.34 -5.48
C GLN A 75 2.13 -5.94 -6.65
N THR A 76 1.49 -6.10 -7.81
CA THR A 76 2.17 -6.58 -9.03
C THR A 76 3.27 -5.60 -9.44
N TYR A 77 3.01 -4.29 -9.38
CA TYR A 77 4.04 -3.29 -9.65
C TYR A 77 5.24 -3.43 -8.72
N LYS A 78 5.02 -3.61 -7.41
CA LYS A 78 6.09 -3.83 -6.42
C LYS A 78 6.93 -5.06 -6.76
N SER A 79 6.31 -6.18 -7.16
CA SER A 79 7.06 -7.38 -7.61
C SER A 79 7.86 -7.17 -8.90
N LEU A 80 7.37 -6.30 -9.79
CA LEU A 80 8.07 -5.96 -11.04
C LEU A 80 9.22 -4.96 -10.82
N GLN A 81 9.23 -4.19 -9.72
CA GLN A 81 10.28 -3.21 -9.44
C GLN A 81 11.67 -3.85 -9.32
N ASP A 82 11.77 -5.02 -8.68
CA ASP A 82 13.05 -5.74 -8.55
C ASP A 82 13.57 -6.19 -9.92
N ILE A 83 12.68 -6.68 -10.77
CA ILE A 83 12.98 -7.08 -12.15
C ILE A 83 13.44 -5.85 -12.95
N ILE A 84 12.72 -4.73 -12.87
CA ILE A 84 13.04 -3.47 -13.55
C ILE A 84 14.42 -2.95 -13.10
N ALA A 85 14.74 -3.07 -11.81
CA ALA A 85 16.00 -2.59 -11.26
C ALA A 85 17.23 -3.38 -11.78
N ILE A 86 17.05 -4.67 -12.09
CA ILE A 86 18.13 -5.55 -12.55
C ILE A 86 18.23 -5.58 -14.08
N LEU A 87 17.09 -5.74 -14.77
CA LEU A 87 17.01 -6.03 -16.20
C LEU A 87 16.60 -4.82 -17.05
N GLY A 88 15.93 -3.83 -16.44
CA GLY A 88 15.37 -2.67 -17.15
C GLY A 88 13.91 -2.86 -17.60
N MET A 89 13.29 -1.76 -18.02
CA MET A 89 11.86 -1.74 -18.41
C MET A 89 11.57 -2.47 -19.73
N ASP A 90 12.56 -2.59 -20.61
CA ASP A 90 12.36 -3.12 -21.97
C ASP A 90 12.16 -4.64 -21.99
N GLU A 91 12.69 -5.33 -20.97
CA GLU A 91 12.61 -6.78 -20.77
C GLU A 91 11.24 -7.25 -20.25
N LEU A 92 10.35 -6.32 -19.89
CA LEU A 92 8.99 -6.64 -19.46
C LEU A 92 8.09 -6.97 -20.66
N SER A 93 7.12 -7.86 -20.43
CA SER A 93 6.04 -8.09 -21.38
C SER A 93 5.20 -6.81 -21.59
N GLU A 94 4.50 -6.71 -22.72
CA GLU A 94 3.62 -5.56 -22.97
C GLU A 94 2.49 -5.44 -21.93
N GLU A 95 2.03 -6.56 -21.38
CA GLU A 95 1.05 -6.59 -20.30
C GLU A 95 1.64 -6.02 -19.00
N ASP A 96 2.86 -6.41 -18.63
CA ASP A 96 3.54 -5.91 -17.45
C ASP A 96 3.87 -4.42 -17.57
N LYS A 97 4.31 -3.98 -18.76
CA LYS A 97 4.50 -2.55 -19.07
C LYS A 97 3.21 -1.76 -18.86
N LEU A 98 2.07 -2.32 -19.27
CA LEU A 98 0.76 -1.72 -19.03
C LEU A 98 0.42 -1.65 -17.54
N VAL A 99 0.69 -2.72 -16.77
CA VAL A 99 0.50 -2.74 -15.32
C VAL A 99 1.36 -1.67 -14.64
N VAL A 100 2.64 -1.58 -14.99
CA VAL A 100 3.56 -0.54 -14.47
C VAL A 100 3.06 0.85 -14.80
N ALA A 101 2.59 1.08 -16.03
CA ALA A 101 2.06 2.38 -16.45
C ALA A 101 0.79 2.76 -15.66
N ARG A 102 -0.10 1.80 -15.38
CA ARG A 102 -1.29 2.01 -14.54
C ARG A 102 -0.90 2.27 -13.09
N ALA A 103 -0.03 1.46 -12.51
CA ALA A 103 0.43 1.60 -11.14
C ALA A 103 1.08 2.96 -10.89
N ARG A 104 1.94 3.44 -11.80
CA ARG A 104 2.54 4.78 -11.71
C ARG A 104 1.52 5.91 -11.75
N LYS A 105 0.40 5.74 -12.46
CA LYS A 105 -0.72 6.70 -12.48
C LYS A 105 -1.58 6.64 -11.22
N ILE A 106 -1.69 5.47 -10.60
CA ILE A 106 -2.42 5.30 -9.33
C ILE A 106 -1.60 5.86 -8.16
N GLN A 107 -0.28 5.70 -8.19
CA GLN A 107 0.63 6.13 -7.13
C GLN A 107 0.89 7.65 -7.10
N ARG A 108 0.65 8.35 -8.22
CA ARG A 108 0.81 9.81 -8.36
C ARG A 108 -0.52 10.53 -8.22
#